data_AF-A0A965P7L2-F1
#
_entry.id   AF-A0A965P7L2-F1
#
_cell.length_a   1.000
_cell.length_b   1.000
_cell.length_c   1.000
_cell.angle_alpha   90.00
_cell.angle_beta   90.00
_cell.angle_gamma   90.00
#
_symmetry.space_group_name_H-M   'P 1'
#
loop_
_entity.id
_entity.type
_entity.pdbx_description
1 polymer ?
#
loop_
_entity_poly.entity_id
_entity_poly.type
_entity_poly.pdbx_seq_one_letter_code
_entity_poly.pdbx_strand_id
1 'polypeptide(L)'
;MPLYHLSNAQRKALLVNGQPIILALPIPASSDPEERGDLLAWARAQLPQDVRMLARQAHCDLVTVAPKLSGGRANLTEVLGDILTGYVPADVYTIAIDACLVTLRPQSERRGTSPRPQWPLNVIHGGKPLIDRDA
;
A
#
# COMPACT_ATOMS: atom_id res chain seq x y z
N MET A 1 -11.52 10.87 -7.01
CA MET A 1 -11.95 9.63 -6.31
C MET A 1 -10.70 8.97 -5.72
N PRO A 2 -10.78 8.29 -4.56
CA PRO A 2 -9.61 7.60 -4.01
C PRO A 2 -9.11 6.53 -4.98
N LEU A 3 -7.79 6.49 -5.19
CA LEU A 3 -7.16 5.52 -6.08
C LEU A 3 -6.96 4.17 -5.39
N TYR A 4 -6.88 4.10 -4.06
CA TYR A 4 -6.63 2.84 -3.35
C TYR A 4 -7.71 2.48 -2.35
N HIS A 5 -7.99 1.19 -2.24
CA HIS A 5 -8.86 0.62 -1.20
C HIS A 5 -8.05 -0.13 -0.14
N LEU A 6 -8.55 -0.11 1.09
CA LEU A 6 -8.04 -0.96 2.16
C LEU A 6 -8.85 -2.25 2.21
N SER A 7 -8.19 -3.38 2.49
CA SER A 7 -8.86 -4.65 2.75
C SER A 7 -9.63 -4.60 4.08
N ASN A 8 -10.61 -5.50 4.25
CA ASN A 8 -11.32 -5.63 5.53
C ASN A 8 -10.38 -5.92 6.70
N ALA A 9 -9.30 -6.69 6.46
CA ALA A 9 -8.28 -6.97 7.46
C ALA A 9 -7.50 -5.70 7.85
N GLN A 10 -7.10 -4.88 6.86
CA GLN A 10 -6.44 -3.59 7.10
C GLN A 10 -7.33 -2.62 7.85
N ARG A 11 -8.59 -2.50 7.44
CA ARG A 11 -9.59 -1.65 8.11
C ARG A 11 -9.81 -2.11 9.55
N LYS A 12 -9.94 -3.43 9.79
CA LYS A 12 -10.10 -3.99 11.13
C LYS A 12 -8.85 -3.74 11.99
N ALA A 13 -7.65 -3.92 11.44
CA ALA A 13 -6.40 -3.64 12.15
C ALA A 13 -6.36 -2.17 12.61
N LEU A 14 -6.66 -1.23 11.71
CA LEU A 14 -6.59 0.20 11.98
C LEU A 14 -7.73 0.71 12.88
N LEU A 15 -8.98 0.42 12.53
CA LEU A 15 -10.16 1.05 13.14
C LEU A 15 -10.70 0.31 14.37
N VAL A 16 -10.47 -1.01 14.45
CA VAL A 16 -11.01 -1.84 15.54
C VAL A 16 -9.91 -2.27 16.51
N ASN A 17 -8.77 -2.73 15.98
CA ASN A 17 -7.70 -3.27 16.81
C ASN A 17 -6.73 -2.17 17.30
N GLY A 18 -6.85 -0.94 16.81
CA GLY A 18 -5.96 0.17 17.18
C GLY A 18 -4.49 -0.11 16.83
N GLN A 19 -4.26 -0.80 15.71
CA GLN A 19 -2.91 -1.12 15.21
C GLN A 19 -2.54 -0.17 14.07
N PRO A 20 -1.34 0.44 14.09
CA PRO A 20 -0.86 1.19 12.94
C PRO A 20 -0.63 0.26 11.75
N ILE A 21 -0.76 0.80 10.54
CA ILE A 21 -0.44 0.07 9.30
C ILE A 21 0.41 0.94 8.37
N ILE A 22 1.31 0.31 7.61
CA ILE A 22 2.10 0.97 6.57
C ILE A 22 1.60 0.47 5.23
N LEU A 23 1.04 1.35 4.39
CA LEU A 23 0.64 1.01 3.02
C LEU A 23 1.72 1.48 2.05
N ALA A 24 2.14 0.58 1.15
CA ALA A 24 2.98 0.91 0.01
C ALA A 24 2.08 1.28 -1.17
N LEU A 25 1.97 2.57 -1.49
CA LEU A 25 1.15 3.05 -2.60
C LEU A 25 2.03 3.19 -3.86
N PRO A 26 1.87 2.35 -4.90
CA PRO A 26 2.69 2.45 -6.11
C PRO A 26 2.59 3.85 -6.74
N ILE A 27 3.71 4.51 -7.01
CA ILE A 27 3.71 5.84 -7.60
C ILE A 27 3.67 5.70 -9.13
N PRO A 28 2.76 6.40 -9.85
CA PRO A 28 2.76 6.38 -11.31
C PRO A 28 4.09 6.89 -11.87
N ALA A 29 4.62 6.24 -12.91
CA ALA A 29 5.91 6.58 -13.53
C ALA A 29 5.97 8.03 -14.08
N SER A 30 4.82 8.64 -14.38
CA SER A 30 4.71 10.02 -14.84
C SER A 30 4.81 11.07 -13.73
N SER A 31 5.04 10.68 -12.48
CA SER A 31 5.17 11.60 -11.36
C SER A 31 6.65 11.95 -11.17
N ASP A 32 7.07 13.08 -11.72
CA ASP A 32 8.44 13.60 -11.56
C ASP A 32 8.75 13.76 -10.05
N PRO A 33 9.88 13.27 -9.50
CA PRO A 33 10.18 13.38 -8.08
C PRO A 33 10.14 14.81 -7.53
N GLU A 34 10.44 15.80 -8.37
CA GLU A 34 10.35 17.23 -8.05
C GLU A 34 8.90 17.75 -8.06
N GLU A 35 8.01 17.14 -8.84
CA GLU A 35 6.57 17.43 -8.86
C GLU A 35 5.78 16.70 -7.76
N ARG A 36 6.41 15.75 -7.05
CA ARG A 36 5.74 14.95 -6.00
C ARG A 36 5.33 15.74 -4.75
N GLY A 37 5.66 17.03 -4.67
CA GLY A 37 5.09 17.99 -3.72
C GLY A 37 4.99 17.48 -2.28
N ASP A 38 3.92 17.87 -1.57
CA ASP A 38 3.59 17.29 -0.27
C ASP A 38 3.09 15.84 -0.45
N LEU A 39 4.00 14.87 -0.29
CA LEU A 39 3.73 13.43 -0.39
C LEU A 39 2.60 12.97 0.54
N LEU A 40 2.46 13.60 1.72
CA LEU A 40 1.41 13.25 2.66
C LEU A 40 0.06 13.75 2.14
N ALA A 41 0.00 14.96 1.58
CA ALA A 41 -1.20 15.46 0.92
C ALA A 41 -1.59 14.60 -0.28
N TRP A 42 -0.62 14.19 -1.11
CA TRP A 42 -0.86 13.25 -2.21
C TRP A 42 -1.44 11.93 -1.68
N ALA A 43 -0.79 11.29 -0.70
CA ALA A 43 -1.24 10.01 -0.15
C ALA A 43 -2.67 10.11 0.43
N ARG A 44 -2.99 11.19 1.13
CA ARG A 44 -4.34 11.47 1.65
C ARG A 44 -5.39 11.58 0.55
N ALA A 45 -5.04 12.18 -0.59
CA ALA A 45 -5.94 12.28 -1.73
C ALA A 45 -6.22 10.91 -2.36
N GLN A 46 -5.25 10.00 -2.33
CA GLN A 46 -5.40 8.64 -2.86
C GLN A 46 -6.16 7.69 -1.95
N LEU A 47 -6.28 8.00 -0.66
CA LEU A 47 -6.90 7.13 0.34
C LEU A 47 -8.42 7.38 0.54
N PRO A 48 -9.18 6.36 0.98
CA PRO A 48 -10.60 6.49 1.30
C PRO A 48 -10.85 7.55 2.39
N GLN A 49 -12.03 8.19 2.35
CA GLN A 49 -12.36 9.34 3.20
C GLN A 49 -12.34 9.02 4.70
N ASP A 50 -12.72 7.82 5.07
CA ASP A 50 -12.78 7.33 6.44
C ASP A 50 -11.41 7.07 7.08
N VAL A 51 -10.35 6.95 6.28
CA VAL A 51 -8.99 6.69 6.77
C VAL A 51 -7.95 7.73 6.37
N ARG A 52 -8.22 8.61 5.40
CA ARG A 52 -7.22 9.60 4.93
C ARG A 52 -6.69 10.49 6.06
N MET A 53 -7.54 10.89 7.01
CA MET A 53 -7.11 11.74 8.13
C MET A 53 -6.26 10.99 9.16
N LEU A 54 -6.15 9.66 9.05
CA LEU A 54 -5.27 8.82 9.86
C LEU A 54 -3.85 8.73 9.28
N ALA A 55 -3.61 9.20 8.04
CA ALA A 55 -2.28 9.33 7.48
C ALA A 55 -1.47 10.40 8.21
N ARG A 56 -0.33 9.99 8.78
CA ARG A 56 0.55 10.85 9.59
C ARG A 56 1.91 11.10 8.96
N GLN A 57 2.43 10.13 8.22
CA GLN A 57 3.77 10.17 7.64
C GLN A 57 3.74 9.53 6.27
N ALA A 58 4.47 10.10 5.33
CA ALA A 58 4.64 9.60 3.97
C ALA A 58 6.06 9.88 3.49
N HIS A 59 6.67 8.92 2.81
CA HIS A 59 7.95 9.10 2.11
C HIS A 59 8.01 8.19 0.90
N CYS A 60 8.84 8.53 -0.07
CA CYS A 60 9.14 7.64 -1.19
C CYS A 60 10.13 6.58 -0.73
N ASP A 61 9.89 5.34 -1.14
CA ASP A 61 10.83 4.24 -0.98
C ASP A 61 10.70 3.28 -2.16
N LEU A 62 11.75 2.50 -2.39
CA LEU A 62 11.81 1.50 -3.43
C LEU A 62 11.53 0.12 -2.80
N VAL A 63 10.30 -0.37 -2.95
CA VAL A 63 9.92 -1.65 -2.35
C VAL A 63 10.36 -2.82 -3.22
N THR A 64 11.08 -3.76 -2.62
CA THR A 64 11.47 -5.01 -3.28
C THR A 64 10.35 -6.04 -3.18
N VAL A 65 10.00 -6.65 -4.31
CA VAL A 65 8.98 -7.70 -4.39
C VAL A 65 9.55 -8.97 -5.02
N ALA A 66 9.10 -10.12 -4.51
CA ALA A 66 9.18 -11.38 -5.25
C ALA A 66 7.87 -11.58 -6.02
N PRO A 67 7.86 -11.46 -7.36
CA PRO A 67 6.64 -11.65 -8.14
C PRO A 67 6.13 -13.08 -7.99
N LYS A 68 4.80 -13.23 -7.90
CA LYS A 68 4.17 -14.55 -7.91
C LYS A 68 4.06 -15.04 -9.36
N LEU A 69 4.83 -16.09 -9.67
CA LEU A 69 4.86 -16.69 -11.01
C LEU A 69 3.58 -17.47 -11.35
N SER A 70 2.77 -17.81 -10.33
CA SER A 70 1.51 -18.52 -10.47
C SER A 70 0.48 -18.04 -9.43
N GLY A 71 -0.78 -17.96 -9.84
CA GLY A 71 -1.89 -17.50 -9.00
C GLY A 71 -2.96 -16.77 -9.80
N GLY A 72 -4.17 -16.65 -9.23
CA GLY A 72 -5.20 -15.77 -9.75
C GLY A 72 -4.77 -14.30 -9.68
N ARG A 73 -5.41 -13.43 -10.44
CA ARG A 73 -5.18 -11.97 -10.38
C ARG A 73 -6.35 -11.34 -9.62
N ALA A 74 -6.43 -11.53 -8.31
CA ALA A 74 -7.53 -11.05 -7.47
C ALA A 74 -7.15 -9.89 -6.53
N ASN A 75 -5.86 -9.58 -6.36
CA ASN A 75 -5.39 -8.40 -5.61
C ASN A 75 -3.96 -7.97 -6.01
N LEU A 76 -3.50 -6.82 -5.49
CA LEU A 76 -2.16 -6.30 -5.78
C LEU A 76 -1.04 -7.23 -5.31
N THR A 77 -1.18 -7.95 -4.21
CA THR A 77 -0.16 -8.92 -3.75
C THR A 77 -0.01 -10.09 -4.72
N GLU A 78 -1.11 -10.51 -5.35
CA GLU A 78 -1.05 -11.57 -6.38
C GLU A 78 -0.47 -11.08 -7.70
N VAL A 79 -0.69 -9.80 -8.05
CA VAL A 79 -0.17 -9.21 -9.28
C VAL A 79 1.29 -8.77 -9.15
N LEU A 80 1.64 -8.08 -8.06
CA LEU A 80 2.96 -7.50 -7.82
C LEU A 80 3.88 -8.42 -7.02
N GLY A 81 3.31 -9.39 -6.29
CA GLY A 81 4.05 -10.22 -5.36
C GLY A 81 4.05 -9.69 -3.93
N ASP A 82 4.67 -10.46 -3.04
CA ASP A 82 4.83 -10.11 -1.63
C ASP A 82 5.96 -9.08 -1.46
N ILE A 83 5.72 -8.03 -0.66
CA ILE A 83 6.77 -7.08 -0.28
C ILE A 83 7.76 -7.79 0.63
N LEU A 84 9.00 -7.86 0.19
CA LEU A 84 10.07 -8.49 0.94
C LEU A 84 10.56 -7.52 2.02
N THR A 85 10.68 -8.01 3.24
CA THR A 85 11.20 -7.25 4.38
C THR A 85 12.37 -8.01 4.97
N GLY A 86 13.57 -7.43 4.89
CA GLY A 86 14.81 -8.04 5.39
C GLY A 86 15.65 -8.69 4.29
N TYR A 87 16.38 -9.76 4.65
CA TYR A 87 17.31 -10.43 3.74
C TYR A 87 16.56 -11.19 2.63
N VAL A 88 16.97 -10.97 1.39
CA VAL A 88 16.46 -11.67 0.21
C VAL A 88 17.53 -12.63 -0.30
N PRO A 89 17.24 -13.94 -0.40
CA PRO A 89 18.16 -14.90 -0.99
C PRO A 89 18.51 -14.56 -2.45
N ALA A 90 19.76 -14.79 -2.85
CA ALA A 90 20.28 -14.38 -4.16
C ALA A 90 19.66 -15.14 -5.35
N ASP A 91 19.02 -16.28 -5.10
CA ASP A 91 18.32 -17.11 -6.09
C ASP A 91 16.87 -16.68 -6.34
N VAL A 92 16.36 -15.71 -5.58
CA VAL A 92 15.00 -15.19 -5.75
C VAL A 92 15.02 -14.05 -6.76
N TYR A 93 14.32 -14.21 -7.88
CA TYR A 93 14.08 -13.11 -8.81
C TYR A 93 13.22 -12.04 -8.13
N THR A 94 13.71 -10.80 -8.09
CA THR A 94 13.01 -9.67 -7.48
C THR A 94 12.85 -8.49 -8.42
N ILE A 95 11.77 -7.74 -8.20
CA ILE A 95 11.50 -6.46 -8.88
C ILE A 95 11.49 -5.36 -7.82
N ALA A 96 11.97 -4.18 -8.20
CA ALA A 96 11.87 -2.97 -7.41
C ALA A 96 10.72 -2.10 -7.92
N ILE A 97 9.87 -1.62 -7.01
CA ILE A 97 8.72 -0.76 -7.34
C ILE A 97 8.83 0.53 -6.52
N ASP A 98 8.78 1.68 -7.20
CA ASP A 98 8.65 2.97 -6.52
C ASP A 98 7.30 3.08 -5.82
N ALA A 99 7.31 3.29 -4.51
CA ALA A 99 6.11 3.41 -3.71
C ALA A 99 6.20 4.59 -2.73
N CYS A 100 5.05 5.20 -2.46
CA CYS A 100 4.88 6.08 -1.32
C CYS A 100 4.47 5.23 -0.13
N LEU A 101 5.37 5.10 0.85
CA LEU A 101 5.08 4.42 2.11
C LEU A 101 4.34 5.38 3.04
N VAL A 102 3.03 5.14 3.20
CA VAL A 102 2.18 5.94 4.08
C VAL A 102 1.88 5.18 5.36
N THR A 103 2.18 5.82 6.50
CA THR A 103 1.82 5.29 7.83
C THR A 103 0.47 5.83 8.24
N LEU A 104 -0.49 4.92 8.41
CA LEU A 104 -1.80 5.19 8.99
C LEU A 104 -1.77 4.85 10.47
N ARG A 105 -2.04 5.85 11.32
CA ARG A 105 -2.09 5.66 12.78
C ARG A 105 -3.53 5.79 13.28
N PRO A 106 -4.00 4.85 14.13
CA PRO A 106 -5.30 4.96 14.77
C PRO A 106 -5.36 6.18 15.70
N GLN A 107 -6.57 6.61 16.06
CA GLN A 107 -6.75 7.70 17.04
C GLN A 107 -6.29 7.29 18.45
N SER A 108 -6.44 6.02 18.80
CA SER A 108 -5.91 5.43 20.03
C SER A 108 -5.04 4.25 19.66
N GLU A 109 -3.73 4.41 19.82
CA GLU A 109 -2.74 3.41 19.47
C GLU A 109 -2.57 2.41 20.61
N ARG A 110 -2.78 1.13 20.32
CA ARG A 110 -2.49 0.04 21.26
C ARG A 110 -1.04 -0.42 21.07
N ARG A 111 -0.40 -0.89 22.14
CA ARG A 111 0.90 -1.56 22.02
C ARG A 111 0.79 -2.70 21.00
N GLY A 112 1.75 -2.77 20.09
CA GLY A 112 1.76 -3.73 19.01
C GLY A 112 3.15 -3.83 18.37
N THR A 113 3.28 -4.80 17.48
CA THR A 113 4.48 -5.01 16.68
C THR A 113 4.65 -3.86 15.68
N SER A 114 5.91 -3.52 15.35
CA SER A 114 6.17 -2.55 14.28
C SER A 114 5.50 -3.01 12.99
N PRO A 115 4.63 -2.18 12.38
CA PRO A 115 3.91 -2.57 11.17
C PRO A 115 4.90 -2.76 10.02
N ARG A 116 4.67 -3.78 9.21
CA ARG A 116 5.42 -4.00 7.97
C ARG A 116 4.68 -3.33 6.80
N PRO A 117 5.41 -2.85 5.77
CA PRO A 117 4.79 -2.39 4.53
C PRO A 117 3.92 -3.50 3.92
N GLN A 118 2.74 -3.12 3.44
CA GLN A 118 1.81 -4.00 2.75
C GLN A 118 1.15 -3.27 1.59
N TRP A 119 0.75 -4.00 0.56
CA TRP A 119 -0.01 -3.43 -0.55
C TRP A 119 -1.41 -2.99 -0.11
N PRO A 120 -1.98 -1.92 -0.70
CA PRO A 120 -3.42 -1.71 -0.63
C PRO A 120 -4.15 -2.89 -1.31
N LEU A 121 -5.46 -3.02 -1.08
CA LEU A 121 -6.23 -4.10 -1.68
C LEU A 121 -6.23 -4.01 -3.21
N ASN A 122 -6.48 -2.81 -3.74
CA ASN A 122 -6.68 -2.58 -5.16
C ASN A 122 -6.40 -1.14 -5.58
N VAL A 123 -6.27 -0.95 -6.89
CA VAL A 123 -6.22 0.34 -7.59
C VAL A 123 -7.58 0.60 -8.23
N ILE A 124 -8.11 1.83 -8.15
CA ILE A 124 -9.40 2.21 -8.73
C ILE A 124 -9.18 2.96 -10.05
N HIS A 125 -9.68 2.41 -11.14
CA HIS A 125 -9.62 3.02 -12.47
C HIS A 125 -11.04 3.18 -13.04
N GLY A 126 -11.42 4.39 -13.43
CA GLY A 126 -12.77 4.66 -13.95
C GLY A 126 -13.91 4.34 -12.96
N GLY A 127 -13.65 4.42 -11.65
CA GLY A 127 -14.62 4.11 -10.60
C GLY A 127 -14.77 2.62 -10.28
N LYS A 128 -14.01 1.73 -10.94
CA LYS A 128 -14.01 0.29 -10.69
C LYS A 128 -12.63 -0.19 -10.21
N PRO A 129 -12.57 -1.27 -9.41
CA PRO A 129 -11.30 -1.92 -9.12
C PRO A 129 -10.64 -2.39 -10.42
N LEU A 130 -9.35 -2.12 -10.57
CA LEU A 130 -8.57 -2.55 -11.74
C LEU A 130 -8.43 -4.08 -11.77
N ILE A 131 -8.39 -4.69 -10.59
CA ILE A 131 -8.30 -6.14 -10.41
C ILE A 131 -9.63 -6.63 -9.84
N ASP A 132 -10.46 -7.27 -10.66
CA ASP A 132 -11.72 -7.82 -10.16
C ASP A 132 -11.49 -9.23 -9.59
N ARG A 133 -12.16 -9.56 -8.48
CA ARG A 133 -12.06 -10.88 -7.85
C ARG A 133 -12.86 -11.95 -8.61
N ASP A 134 -13.79 -11.51 -9.46
CA ASP A 134 -14.75 -12.36 -10.16
C ASP A 134 -14.46 -12.51 -11.67
N ALA A 135 -13.24 -12.17 -12.11
CA ALA A 135 -12.80 -12.29 -13.51
C ALA A 135 -11.97 -13.57 -13.78
#